data_AF-A0A843V541-F1
#
_entry.id   AF-A0A843V541-F1
#
_cell.length_a   1.000
_cell.length_b   1.000
_cell.length_c   1.000
_cell.angle_alpha   90.00
_cell.angle_beta   90.00
_cell.angle_gamma   90.00
#
_symmetry.space_group_name_H-M   'P 1'
#
loop_
_entity.id
_entity.type
_entity.pdbx_description
1 polymer ?
#
loop_
_entity_poly.entity_id
_entity_poly.type
_entity_poly.pdbx_seq_one_letter_code
_entity_poly.pdbx_strand_id
1 'polypeptide(L)'
;MGRPPREAWDDYNRYLSDKKANEKEVWVVSCGIRKRIQAQDIRVGNIVWLRENDEVPCDLVLIGTSESQGACFVETAALDGETDLKTRVIPTACAGLASELLYKIKA
;
A
#
# COMPACT_ATOMS: atom_id res chain seq x y z
N MET A 1 -7.35 -31.65 -29.18
CA MET A 1 -7.60 -30.48 -28.30
C MET A 1 -6.77 -29.32 -28.83
N GLY A 2 -7.40 -28.29 -29.39
CA GLY A 2 -6.69 -27.09 -29.85
C GLY A 2 -6.25 -26.23 -28.67
N ARG A 3 -5.09 -25.58 -28.76
CA ARG A 3 -4.68 -24.56 -27.79
C ARG A 3 -5.74 -23.45 -27.77
N PRO A 4 -6.11 -22.92 -26.60
CA PRO A 4 -6.92 -21.71 -26.53
C PRO A 4 -6.23 -20.58 -27.30
N PRO A 5 -6.99 -19.66 -27.93
CA PRO A 5 -6.44 -18.47 -28.58
C PRO A 5 -5.52 -17.73 -27.60
N ARG A 6 -4.37 -17.25 -28.09
CA ARG A 6 -3.35 -16.60 -27.26
C ARG A 6 -3.93 -15.44 -26.44
N GLU A 7 -4.82 -14.65 -27.04
CA GLU A 7 -5.53 -13.55 -26.38
C GLU A 7 -6.35 -14.03 -25.17
N ALA A 8 -7.09 -15.13 -25.30
CA ALA A 8 -7.88 -15.70 -24.21
C ALA A 8 -6.99 -16.24 -23.07
N TRP A 9 -5.80 -16.75 -23.41
CA TRP A 9 -4.81 -17.21 -22.41
C TRP A 9 -4.15 -16.03 -21.70
N ASP A 10 -3.77 -14.98 -22.44
CA ASP A 10 -3.17 -13.76 -21.88
C ASP A 10 -4.15 -13.02 -20.96
N ASP A 11 -5.43 -12.89 -21.36
CA ASP A 11 -6.48 -12.29 -20.52
C ASP A 11 -6.72 -13.07 -19.23
N TYR A 12 -6.71 -14.41 -19.31
CA TYR A 12 -6.85 -15.24 -18.12
C TYR A 12 -5.68 -15.05 -17.13
N ASN A 13 -4.45 -14.99 -17.63
CA ASN A 13 -3.29 -14.73 -16.79
C ASN A 13 -3.33 -13.33 -16.15
N ARG A 14 -3.78 -12.31 -16.89
CA ARG A 14 -3.98 -10.97 -16.36
C ARG A 14 -5.02 -10.97 -15.23
N TYR A 15 -6.16 -11.62 -15.45
CA TYR A 15 -7.19 -11.78 -14.41
C TYR A 15 -6.63 -12.45 -13.14
N LEU A 16 -5.83 -13.50 -13.27
CA LEU A 16 -5.20 -14.16 -12.11
C LEU A 16 -4.22 -13.23 -11.38
N SER A 17 -3.44 -12.45 -12.12
CA SER A 17 -2.52 -11.47 -11.54
C SER A 17 -3.27 -10.38 -10.76
N ASP A 18 -4.30 -9.80 -11.37
CA ASP A 18 -5.14 -8.77 -10.74
C ASP A 18 -5.82 -9.32 -9.49
N LYS A 19 -6.38 -10.53 -9.58
CA LYS A 19 -7.00 -11.21 -8.44
C LYS A 19 -6.01 -11.40 -7.29
N LYS A 20 -4.77 -11.83 -7.59
CA LYS A 20 -3.73 -12.00 -6.57
C LYS A 20 -3.36 -10.67 -5.89
N ALA A 21 -3.27 -9.58 -6.65
CA ALA A 21 -3.00 -8.25 -6.10
C ALA A 21 -4.17 -7.77 -5.21
N ASN A 22 -5.40 -7.95 -5.67
CA ASN A 22 -6.62 -7.53 -4.98
C ASN A 22 -6.88 -8.29 -3.67
N GLU A 23 -6.58 -9.59 -3.65
CA GLU A 23 -6.76 -10.45 -2.46
C GLU A 23 -5.59 -10.36 -1.46
N LYS A 24 -4.54 -9.59 -1.77
CA LYS A 24 -3.38 -9.41 -0.89
C LYS A 24 -3.82 -8.80 0.44
N GLU A 25 -3.39 -9.40 1.54
CA GLU A 25 -3.72 -8.90 2.87
C GLU A 25 -2.86 -7.71 3.26
N VAL A 26 -3.50 -6.61 3.64
CA VAL A 26 -2.89 -5.37 4.11
C VAL A 26 -3.31 -5.06 5.54
N TRP A 27 -2.48 -4.34 6.28
CA TRP A 27 -2.83 -3.87 7.61
C TRP A 27 -3.54 -2.52 7.52
N VAL A 28 -4.66 -2.39 8.21
CA VAL A 28 -5.32 -1.10 8.44
C VAL A 28 -5.48 -0.83 9.93
N VAL A 29 -5.35 0.44 10.31
CA VAL A 29 -5.52 0.91 11.68
C VAL A 29 -6.91 1.53 11.80
N SER A 30 -7.71 1.03 12.74
CA SER A 30 -9.03 1.57 13.05
C SER A 30 -9.21 1.61 14.56
N CYS A 31 -9.54 2.78 15.11
CA CYS A 31 -9.68 3.00 16.55
C CYS A 31 -8.47 2.53 17.37
N GLY A 32 -7.25 2.70 16.85
CA GLY A 32 -6.01 2.26 17.49
C GLY A 32 -5.71 0.76 17.39
N ILE A 33 -6.61 -0.03 16.80
CA ILE A 33 -6.43 -1.47 16.60
C ILE A 33 -6.01 -1.73 15.16
N ARG A 34 -4.99 -2.57 14.99
CA ARG A 34 -4.55 -3.08 13.68
C ARG A 34 -5.39 -4.29 13.31
N LYS A 35 -5.98 -4.27 12.11
CA LYS A 35 -6.70 -5.41 11.53
C LYS A 35 -6.17 -5.67 10.12
N ARG A 36 -6.26 -6.92 9.67
CA ARG A 36 -5.95 -7.28 8.28
C ARG A 36 -7.23 -7.25 7.46
N ILE A 37 -7.14 -6.68 6.27
CA ILE A 37 -8.19 -6.68 5.24
C ILE A 37 -7.56 -7.02 3.89
N GLN A 38 -8.34 -7.36 2.88
CA GLN A 38 -7.83 -7.51 1.52
C GLN A 38 -7.60 -6.12 0.90
N ALA A 39 -6.63 -5.99 -0.01
CA ALA A 39 -6.33 -4.74 -0.68
C ALA A 39 -7.55 -4.15 -1.40
N GLN A 40 -8.40 -5.00 -1.99
CA GLN A 40 -9.65 -4.58 -2.62
C GLN A 40 -10.70 -3.99 -1.65
N ASP A 41 -10.56 -4.22 -0.35
CA ASP A 41 -11.48 -3.71 0.68
C ASP A 41 -11.05 -2.34 1.23
N ILE A 42 -9.89 -1.81 0.83
CA ILE A 42 -9.41 -0.49 1.26
C ILE A 42 -10.38 0.59 0.78
N ARG A 43 -10.76 1.49 1.68
CA ARG A 43 -11.61 2.66 1.38
C ARG A 43 -10.91 3.96 1.74
N VAL A 44 -11.28 5.06 1.07
CA VAL A 44 -10.83 6.41 1.40
C VAL A 44 -11.08 6.69 2.89
N GLY A 45 -10.07 7.25 3.56
CA GLY A 45 -10.09 7.48 5.01
C GLY A 45 -9.57 6.30 5.84
N ASN A 46 -9.24 5.15 5.24
CA ASN A 46 -8.52 4.10 5.95
C ASN A 46 -7.06 4.49 6.15
N ILE A 47 -6.57 4.27 7.37
CA ILE A 47 -5.14 4.40 7.68
C ILE A 47 -4.51 3.04 7.39
N VAL A 48 -3.70 2.97 6.33
CA VAL A 48 -2.95 1.76 5.97
C VAL A 48 -1.63 1.75 6.73
N TRP A 49 -1.28 0.60 7.32
CA TRP A 49 -0.01 0.39 8.01
C TRP A 49 0.88 -0.51 7.15
N LEU A 50 1.97 0.03 6.63
CA LEU A 50 2.93 -0.71 5.83
C LEU A 50 4.17 -1.03 6.66
N ARG A 51 4.80 -2.16 6.36
CA ARG A 51 6.13 -2.54 6.84
C ARG A 51 7.14 -2.42 5.71
N GLU A 52 8.40 -2.53 6.09
CA GLU A 52 9.48 -2.63 5.11
C GLU A 52 9.21 -3.77 4.11
N ASN A 53 9.45 -3.51 2.82
CA ASN A 53 9.19 -4.41 1.70
C ASN A 53 7.71 -4.74 1.41
N ASP A 54 6.75 -4.10 2.10
CA ASP A 54 5.35 -4.21 1.69
C ASP A 54 5.12 -3.40 0.40
N GLU A 55 4.44 -4.02 -0.57
CA GLU A 55 3.95 -3.27 -1.74
C GLU A 55 2.86 -2.30 -1.32
N VAL A 56 2.91 -1.10 -1.91
CA VAL A 56 1.90 -0.06 -1.72
C VAL A 56 0.63 -0.46 -2.48
N PRO A 57 -0.51 -0.69 -1.80
CA PRO A 57 -1.70 -1.29 -2.42
C PRO A 57 -2.56 -0.31 -3.21
N CYS A 58 -2.39 1.00 -2.99
CA CYS A 58 -3.13 2.09 -3.63
C CYS A 58 -2.38 3.41 -3.42
N ASP A 59 -2.87 4.50 -3.98
CA ASP A 59 -2.27 5.83 -3.72
C ASP A 59 -2.48 6.24 -2.25
N LEU A 60 -1.37 6.51 -1.56
CA LEU A 60 -1.35 6.85 -0.14
C LEU A 60 -0.69 8.21 0.10
N VAL A 61 -1.11 8.86 1.19
CA VAL A 61 -0.40 10.01 1.76
C VAL A 61 0.38 9.54 2.97
N LEU A 62 1.69 9.77 2.97
CA LEU A 62 2.56 9.43 4.09
C LEU A 62 2.29 10.38 5.26
N ILE A 63 1.71 9.85 6.34
CA ILE A 63 1.37 10.63 7.55
C ILE A 63 2.25 10.29 8.76
N GLY A 64 3.04 9.22 8.68
CA GLY A 64 3.88 8.76 9.78
C GLY A 64 4.86 7.68 9.32
N THR A 65 5.98 7.58 10.01
CA THR A 65 7.02 6.57 9.80
C THR A 65 7.68 6.25 11.13
N SER A 66 8.30 5.07 11.24
CA SER A 66 9.13 4.71 12.39
C SER A 66 10.54 5.29 12.31
N GLU A 67 10.92 5.85 11.16
CA GLU A 67 12.20 6.53 10.98
C GLU A 67 12.21 7.87 11.73
N SER A 68 13.29 8.15 12.43
CA SER A 68 13.47 9.29 13.35
C SER A 68 13.43 10.68 12.71
N GLN A 69 13.84 10.80 11.46
CA GLN A 69 13.82 12.04 10.68
C GLN A 69 12.52 12.20 9.90
N GLY A 70 11.58 11.27 10.03
CA GLY A 70 10.31 11.33 9.32
C GLY A 70 10.41 10.92 7.84
N ALA A 71 11.49 10.25 7.44
CA ALA A 71 11.70 9.80 6.07
C ALA A 71 11.15 8.38 5.82
N CYS A 72 10.76 8.13 4.57
CA CYS A 72 10.38 6.83 4.04
C CYS A 72 10.98 6.69 2.64
N PHE A 73 11.44 5.50 2.31
CA PHE A 73 12.07 5.20 1.03
C PHE A 73 11.14 4.29 0.23
N VAL A 74 10.83 4.68 -1.00
CA VAL A 74 9.90 3.96 -1.87
C VAL A 74 10.63 3.56 -3.14
N GLU A 75 10.63 2.28 -3.45
CA GLU A 75 11.09 1.76 -4.73
C GLU A 75 9.94 1.84 -5.75
N THR A 76 10.23 2.36 -6.95
CA THR A 76 9.25 2.46 -8.04
C THR A 76 9.62 1.65 -9.27
N ALA A 77 10.59 0.75 -9.16
CA ALA A 77 11.09 -0.07 -10.27
C ALA A 77 9.98 -0.81 -11.03
N ALA A 78 8.91 -1.22 -10.34
CA ALA A 78 7.75 -1.86 -10.96
C ALA A 78 6.92 -0.93 -11.88
N LEU A 79 7.05 0.39 -11.74
CA LEU A 79 6.30 1.41 -12.50
C LEU A 79 7.15 2.05 -13.61
N ASP A 80 8.41 2.38 -13.33
CA ASP A 80 9.29 3.14 -14.24
C ASP A 80 10.59 2.42 -14.60
N GLY A 81 10.90 1.28 -13.97
CA GLY A 81 12.15 0.55 -14.17
C GLY A 81 13.36 1.17 -13.48
N GLU A 82 13.19 2.23 -12.68
CA GLU A 82 14.25 2.85 -11.90
C GLU A 82 14.51 2.06 -10.62
N THR A 83 15.75 1.65 -10.38
CA THR A 83 16.15 0.93 -9.15
C THR A 83 16.47 1.86 -7.98
N ASP A 84 16.42 3.18 -8.20
CA ASP A 84 16.71 4.17 -7.16
C ASP A 84 15.55 4.31 -6.18
N LEU A 85 15.89 4.45 -4.90
CA LEU A 85 14.90 4.70 -3.86
C LEU A 85 14.48 6.17 -3.85
N LYS A 86 13.17 6.41 -4.00
CA LYS A 86 12.59 7.75 -3.90
C LYS A 86 12.31 8.07 -2.43
N THR A 87 12.97 9.09 -1.90
CA THR A 87 12.73 9.58 -0.54
C THR A 87 11.42 10.38 -0.46
N ARG A 88 10.57 10.02 0.49
CA ARG A 88 9.36 10.73 0.89
C ARG A 88 9.51 11.15 2.34
N VAL A 89 9.04 12.34 2.68
CA VAL A 89 9.10 12.88 4.04
C VAL A 89 7.69 13.16 4.52
N ILE A 90 7.42 12.89 5.79
CA ILE A 90 6.14 13.23 6.40
C ILE A 90 5.90 14.76 6.31
N PRO A 91 4.67 15.20 6.02
CA PRO A 91 4.33 16.62 6.15
C PRO A 91 4.56 17.11 7.57
N THR A 92 5.05 18.34 7.72
CA THR A 92 5.30 18.96 9.05
C THR A 92 4.05 18.98 9.93
N ALA A 93 2.86 19.08 9.33
CA ALA A 93 1.58 19.03 10.04
C ALA A 93 1.33 17.69 10.75
N CYS A 94 2.00 16.62 10.32
CA CYS A 94 1.91 15.28 10.90
C CYS A 94 3.10 14.96 11.81
N ALA A 95 4.03 15.90 12.02
CA ALA A 95 5.18 15.70 12.90
C ALA A 95 4.71 15.48 14.36
N GLY A 96 5.20 14.42 15.00
CA GLY A 96 4.82 14.07 16.38
C GLY A 96 3.50 13.31 16.52
N LEU A 97 2.90 12.87 15.41
CA LEU A 97 1.69 12.06 15.45
C LEU A 97 2.03 10.63 15.92
N ALA A 98 1.86 10.37 17.22
CA ALA A 98 2.06 9.04 17.78
C ALA A 98 1.07 8.05 17.18
N SER A 99 1.49 6.80 17.00
CA SER A 99 0.63 5.71 16.51
C SER A 99 -0.64 5.54 17.36
N GLU A 100 -0.53 5.81 18.65
CA GLU A 100 -1.63 5.82 19.62
C GLU A 100 -2.65 6.91 19.34
N LEU A 101 -2.30 8.00 18.66
CA LEU A 101 -3.21 9.11 18.35
C LEU A 101 -3.87 8.96 16.97
N LEU A 102 -3.57 7.89 16.22
CA LEU A 102 -4.17 7.65 14.90
C LEU A 102 -5.70 7.51 14.98
N TYR A 103 -6.27 7.10 16.12
CA TYR A 103 -7.73 7.10 16.32
C TYR A 103 -8.35 8.51 16.33
N LYS A 104 -7.55 9.55 16.58
CA LYS A 104 -8.02 10.94 16.61
C LYS A 104 -8.08 11.58 15.23
N ILE A 105 -7.44 10.97 14.23
CA ILE A 105 -7.59 11.41 12.84
C ILE A 105 -9.01 11.05 12.41
N LYS A 106 -9.90 12.03 12.48
CA LYS A 106 -11.23 11.94 11.89
C LYS A 106 -11.07 12.13 10.38
N ALA A 107 -11.55 11.14 9.62
CA ALA A 107 -11.80 11.30 8.19
C ALA A 107 -12.88 12.37 7.95
#